data_AF-A0A847Z474-F1
#
_entry.id   AF-A0A847Z474-F1
#
_cell.length_a   1.000
_cell.length_b   1.000
_cell.length_c   1.000
_cell.angle_alpha   90.00
_cell.angle_beta   90.00
_cell.angle_gamma   90.00
#
_symmetry.space_group_name_H-M   'P 1'
#
loop_
_entity.id
_entity.type
_entity.pdbx_description
1 polymer ?
#
loop_
_entity_poly.entity_id
_entity_poly.type
_entity_poly.pdbx_seq_one_letter_code
_entity_poly.pdbx_strand_id
1 'polypeptide(L)'
;MAFNPLTAAGGALYLAVYAMEAIGFTEFIYEEATQQGLRVLRQMKKKKLNQHLVYMGKKFRENVITPAWLFHVNYGGLNPYTNEGFEAFYTKAWKEFDNIIYLGD
;
A
#
# COMPACT_ATOMS: atom_id res chain seq x y z
N MET A 1 -37.16 25.78 1.90
CA MET A 1 -36.79 24.75 2.90
C MET A 1 -35.63 25.29 3.71
N ALA A 2 -35.75 25.32 5.04
CA ALA A 2 -34.66 25.76 5.91
C ALA A 2 -33.55 24.69 5.93
N PHE A 3 -32.30 25.10 5.77
CA PHE A 3 -31.13 24.24 5.85
C PHE A 3 -31.04 23.70 7.29
N ASN A 4 -31.24 22.39 7.49
CA ASN A 4 -31.06 21.77 8.81
C ASN A 4 -29.58 21.37 8.97
N PRO A 5 -28.81 22.05 9.83
CA PRO A 5 -27.39 21.76 10.01
C PRO A 5 -27.13 20.34 10.52
N LEU A 6 -28.08 19.70 11.22
CA LEU A 6 -27.94 18.33 11.70
C LEU A 6 -27.97 17.29 10.57
N THR A 7 -28.81 17.50 9.55
CA THR A 7 -28.86 16.60 8.38
C THR A 7 -27.62 16.76 7.49
N ALA A 8 -27.11 17.99 7.37
CA ALA A 8 -25.87 18.26 6.64
C ALA A 8 -24.65 17.65 7.35
N ALA A 9 -24.58 17.78 8.67
CA ALA A 9 -23.54 17.15 9.49
C ALA A 9 -23.60 15.62 9.40
N GLY A 10 -24.79 15.02 9.47
CA GLY A 10 -24.96 13.57 9.31
C GLY A 10 -24.48 13.05 7.94
N GLY A 11 -24.82 13.76 6.85
CA GLY A 11 -24.35 13.42 5.51
C GLY A 11 -22.83 13.57 5.34
N ALA A 12 -22.24 14.61 5.92
CA ALA A 12 -20.80 14.81 5.91
C ALA A 12 -20.05 13.73 6.70
N LEU A 13 -20.56 13.34 7.88
CA LEU A 13 -20.01 12.24 8.69
C LEU A 13 -20.09 10.90 7.94
N TYR A 14 -21.22 10.63 7.28
CA TYR A 14 -21.36 9.44 6.45
C TYR A 14 -20.30 9.40 5.35
N LEU A 15 -20.15 10.47 4.57
CA LEU A 15 -19.13 10.54 3.50
C LEU A 15 -17.70 10.39 4.03
N ALA A 16 -17.39 10.96 5.19
CA ALA A 16 -16.08 10.82 5.82
C ALA A 16 -15.77 9.36 6.18
N VAL A 17 -16.73 8.63 6.75
CA VAL A 17 -16.57 7.20 7.07
C VAL A 17 -16.32 6.37 5.80
N TYR A 18 -17.07 6.60 4.72
CA TYR A 18 -16.84 5.90 3.45
C TYR A 18 -15.44 6.17 2.88
N ALA A 19 -14.95 7.41 2.97
CA ALA A 19 -13.60 7.73 2.54
C ALA A 19 -12.56 6.98 3.37
N MET A 20 -12.73 6.93 4.70
CA MET A 20 -11.85 6.18 5.60
C MET A 20 -11.83 4.69 5.27
N GLU A 21 -13.00 4.07 5.10
CA GLU A 21 -13.13 2.65 4.73
C GLU A 21 -12.49 2.34 3.38
N ALA A 22 -12.71 3.19 2.36
CA ALA A 22 -12.12 3.01 1.04
C ALA A 22 -10.59 3.04 1.09
N ILE A 23 -10.01 3.92 1.92
CA ILE A 23 -8.57 4.05 2.09
C ILE A 23 -8.02 2.84 2.82
N GLY A 24 -8.64 2.44 3.93
CA GLY A 24 -8.22 1.25 4.67
C GLY A 24 -8.28 -0.02 3.82
N PHE A 25 -9.32 -0.17 2.98
CA PHE A 25 -9.43 -1.30 2.06
C PHE A 25 -8.35 -1.28 0.96
N THR A 26 -8.03 -0.10 0.44
CA THR A 26 -7.00 0.05 -0.59
C THR A 26 -5.60 -0.24 -0.04
N GLU A 27 -5.30 0.27 1.15
CA GLU A 27 -4.07 -0.05 1.90
C GLU A 27 -3.96 -1.56 2.12
N PHE A 28 -5.02 -2.22 2.59
CA PHE A 28 -5.05 -3.68 2.76
C PHE A 28 -4.72 -4.44 1.46
N ILE A 29 -5.27 -4.04 0.31
CA ILE A 29 -4.95 -4.68 -0.99
C ILE A 29 -3.46 -4.56 -1.31
N TYR A 30 -2.86 -3.39 -1.07
CA TYR A 30 -1.44 -3.19 -1.30
C TYR A 30 -0.56 -4.00 -0.33
N GLU A 31 -0.97 -4.14 0.92
CA GLU A 31 -0.28 -5.01 1.88
C GLU A 31 -0.27 -6.46 1.40
N GLU A 32 -1.44 -7.01 1.02
CA GLU A 32 -1.56 -8.38 0.50
C GLU A 32 -0.73 -8.60 -0.76
N ALA A 33 -0.84 -7.69 -1.74
CA ALA A 33 -0.06 -7.74 -2.96
C ALA A 33 1.45 -7.72 -2.66
N THR A 34 1.86 -6.94 -1.66
CA THR A 34 3.25 -6.82 -1.25
C THR A 34 3.77 -8.08 -0.59
N GLN A 35 3.02 -8.64 0.36
CA GLN A 35 3.39 -9.90 1.02
C GLN A 35 3.54 -11.03 0.00
N GLN A 36 2.60 -11.14 -0.93
CA GLN A 36 2.64 -12.16 -1.98
C GLN A 36 3.82 -11.95 -2.93
N GLY A 37 4.04 -10.71 -3.38
CA GLY A 37 5.16 -10.38 -4.26
C GLY A 37 6.52 -10.66 -3.62
N LEU A 38 6.72 -10.28 -2.36
CA LEU A 38 7.94 -10.61 -1.61
C LEU A 38 8.16 -12.12 -1.47
N ARG A 39 7.10 -12.90 -1.24
CA ARG A 39 7.20 -14.38 -1.22
C ARG A 39 7.66 -14.93 -2.58
N VAL A 40 7.10 -14.44 -3.68
CA VAL A 40 7.49 -14.85 -5.03
C VAL A 40 8.96 -14.50 -5.31
N LEU A 41 9.37 -13.27 -5.01
CA LEU A 41 10.76 -12.82 -5.22
C LEU A 41 11.75 -13.66 -4.40
N ARG A 42 11.42 -14.01 -3.15
CA ARG A 42 12.24 -14.92 -2.33
C ARG A 42 12.39 -16.31 -2.96
N GLN A 43 11.32 -16.85 -3.53
CA GLN A 43 11.38 -18.14 -4.21
C GLN A 43 12.20 -18.06 -5.50
N MET A 44 12.06 -16.97 -6.26
CA MET A 44 12.83 -16.74 -7.48
C MET A 44 14.32 -16.61 -7.18
N LYS A 45 14.70 -15.89 -6.11
CA LYS A 45 16.10 -15.73 -5.69
C LYS A 45 16.81 -17.07 -5.46
N LYS A 46 16.08 -18.09 -5.02
CA LYS A 46 16.61 -19.44 -4.79
C LYS A 46 16.73 -20.30 -6.05
N LYS A 47 15.94 -20.01 -7.10
CA LYS A 47 15.67 -20.97 -8.19
C LYS A 47 15.90 -20.44 -9.60
N LYS A 48 16.07 -19.14 -9.80
CA LYS A 48 16.08 -18.50 -11.14
C LYS A 48 17.37 -17.74 -11.40
N LEU A 49 17.70 -17.63 -12.69
CA LEU A 49 18.78 -16.74 -13.16
C LEU A 49 18.49 -15.30 -12.75
N ASN A 50 19.55 -14.58 -12.37
CA ASN A 50 19.47 -13.23 -11.81
C ASN A 50 18.69 -12.25 -12.70
N GLN A 51 18.73 -12.42 -14.03
CA GLN A 51 17.99 -11.58 -14.99
C GLN A 51 16.47 -11.57 -14.79
N HIS A 52 15.86 -12.73 -14.53
CA HIS A 52 14.40 -12.84 -14.35
C HIS A 52 13.99 -12.31 -12.99
N LEU A 53 14.84 -12.53 -11.99
CA LEU A 53 14.69 -11.99 -10.65
C LEU A 53 14.68 -10.45 -10.71
N VAL A 54 15.68 -9.84 -11.37
CA VAL A 54 15.77 -8.39 -11.56
C VAL A 54 14.57 -7.84 -12.34
N TYR A 55 14.18 -8.48 -13.46
CA TYR A 55 13.00 -8.05 -14.24
C TYR A 55 11.73 -8.03 -13.38
N MET A 56 11.48 -9.12 -12.65
CA MET A 56 10.30 -9.22 -11.79
C MET A 56 10.38 -8.23 -10.62
N GLY A 57 11.56 -8.05 -10.04
CA GLY A 57 11.82 -7.06 -9.00
C GLY A 57 11.49 -5.64 -9.46
N LYS A 58 11.91 -5.24 -10.66
CA LYS A 58 11.56 -3.94 -11.26
C LYS A 58 10.06 -3.79 -11.42
N LYS A 59 9.38 -4.80 -12.00
CA LYS A 59 7.92 -4.76 -12.18
C LYS A 59 7.17 -4.69 -10.85
N PHE A 60 7.63 -5.41 -9.84
CA PHE A 60 7.05 -5.35 -8.51
C PHE A 60 7.25 -3.98 -7.83
N ARG A 61 8.45 -3.39 -7.96
CA ARG A 61 8.72 -2.03 -7.46
C ARG A 61 7.84 -0.98 -8.14
N GLU A 62 7.73 -1.05 -9.47
CA GLU A 62 6.97 -0.12 -10.30
C GLU A 62 5.45 -0.18 -10.05
N ASN A 63 4.90 -1.39 -9.86
CA ASN A 63 3.45 -1.60 -9.87
C ASN A 63 2.84 -1.85 -8.48
N VAL A 64 3.63 -2.18 -7.47
CA VAL A 64 3.12 -2.52 -6.14
C VAL A 64 3.79 -1.69 -5.06
N ILE A 65 5.11 -1.81 -4.88
CA ILE A 65 5.81 -1.18 -3.74
C ILE A 65 5.69 0.36 -3.82
N THR A 66 6.04 0.96 -4.95
CA THR A 66 6.03 2.42 -5.10
C THR A 66 4.61 2.99 -5.10
N PRO A 67 3.65 2.47 -5.90
CA PRO A 67 2.29 3.01 -5.95
C PRO A 67 1.58 2.98 -4.60
N ALA A 68 1.79 1.93 -3.82
CA ALA A 68 1.20 1.81 -2.50
C ALA A 68 1.72 2.84 -1.50
N TRP A 69 3.05 3.07 -1.50
CA TRP A 69 3.63 4.12 -0.66
C TRP A 69 3.13 5.50 -1.07
N LEU A 70 3.04 5.76 -2.38
CA LEU A 70 2.47 7.01 -2.89
C LEU A 70 0.99 7.15 -2.50
N PHE A 71 0.21 6.08 -2.56
CA PHE A 71 -1.19 6.10 -2.12
C PHE A 71 -1.29 6.49 -0.65
N HIS A 72 -0.49 5.86 0.20
CA HIS A 72 -0.44 6.13 1.64
C HIS A 72 -0.03 7.57 1.96
N VAL A 73 1.02 8.09 1.32
CA VAL A 73 1.45 9.49 1.52
C VAL A 73 0.35 10.48 1.12
N ASN A 74 -0.42 10.17 0.07
CA ASN A 74 -1.46 11.06 -0.43
C ASN A 74 -2.78 10.97 0.36
N TYR A 75 -3.13 9.78 0.85
CA TYR A 75 -4.48 9.51 1.37
C TYR A 75 -4.50 8.85 2.75
N GLY A 76 -3.43 8.18 3.20
CA GLY A 76 -3.39 7.42 4.45
C GLY A 76 -3.79 8.25 5.68
N GLY A 77 -3.42 9.53 5.71
CA GLY A 77 -3.80 10.46 6.78
C GLY A 77 -5.30 10.71 6.94
N LEU A 78 -6.13 10.33 5.96
CA LEU A 78 -7.60 10.38 6.07
C LEU A 78 -8.14 9.23 6.93
N ASN A 79 -7.44 8.09 7.03
CA ASN A 79 -7.80 6.99 7.92
C ASN A 79 -6.74 6.79 9.02
N PRO A 80 -6.87 7.48 10.18
CA PRO A 80 -5.88 7.38 11.26
C PRO A 80 -5.75 5.98 11.86
N TYR A 81 -6.75 5.10 11.67
CA TYR A 81 -6.72 3.75 12.26
C TYR A 81 -5.81 2.77 11.51
N THR A 82 -5.60 2.98 10.21
CA THR A 82 -4.75 2.11 9.38
C THR A 82 -3.40 2.74 9.06
N ASN A 83 -3.31 4.08 9.11
CA ASN A 83 -2.14 4.85 8.70
C ASN A 83 -0.82 4.36 9.33
N GLU A 84 -0.70 4.36 10.66
CA GLU A 84 0.54 3.96 11.34
C GLU A 84 0.89 2.48 11.11
N GLY A 85 -0.13 1.63 11.04
CA GLY A 85 0.04 0.19 10.79
C GLY A 85 0.61 -0.06 9.40
N PHE A 86 0.04 0.60 8.39
CA PHE A 86 0.50 0.51 7.02
C PHE A 86 1.93 1.04 6.87
N GLU A 87 2.25 2.19 7.46
CA GLU A 87 3.59 2.77 7.40
C GLU A 87 4.66 1.83 7.98
N ALA A 88 4.35 1.23 9.15
CA ALA A 88 5.23 0.28 9.81
C ALA A 88 5.41 -1.01 8.99
N PHE A 89 4.35 -1.50 8.36
CA PHE A 89 4.41 -2.64 7.46
C PHE A 89 5.27 -2.33 6.23
N TYR A 90 4.98 -1.21 5.54
CA TYR A 90 5.62 -0.87 4.28
C TYR A 90 7.10 -0.58 4.44
N THR A 91 7.49 0.07 5.54
CA THR A 91 8.91 0.29 5.87
C THR A 91 9.68 -1.04 6.00
N LYS A 92 9.06 -2.07 6.61
CA LYS A 92 9.66 -3.40 6.72
C LYS A 92 9.69 -4.11 5.37
N ALA A 93 8.60 -4.02 4.60
CA ALA A 93 8.49 -4.63 3.30
C ALA A 93 9.52 -4.08 2.31
N TRP A 94 9.77 -2.77 2.34
CA TRP A 94 10.78 -2.12 1.50
C TRP A 94 12.19 -2.63 1.80
N LYS A 95 12.55 -2.71 3.09
CA LYS A 95 13.83 -3.29 3.52
C LYS A 95 13.94 -4.76 3.10
N GLU A 96 12.87 -5.54 3.20
CA GLU A 96 12.87 -6.92 2.72
C GLU A 96 13.09 -7.00 1.20
N PHE A 97 12.44 -6.13 0.43
CA PHE A 97 12.63 -6.04 -1.02
C PHE A 97 14.10 -5.79 -1.38
N ASP A 98 14.73 -4.77 -0.77
CA ASP A 98 16.13 -4.42 -1.03
C ASP A 98 17.10 -5.55 -0.64
N ASN A 99 16.77 -6.29 0.42
CA ASN A 99 17.53 -7.49 0.82
C ASN A 99 17.37 -8.66 -0.16
N ILE A 100 16.25 -8.75 -0.87
CA ILE A 100 16.03 -9.77 -1.90
C ILE A 100 16.78 -9.40 -3.17
N ILE A 101 16.59 -8.18 -3.66
CA ILE A 101 17.24 -7.62 -4.85
C ILE A 101 17.65 -6.19 -4.57
N TYR A 102 18.93 -5.88 -4.80
CA TYR A 102 19.36 -4.50 -4.94
C TYR A 102 19.20 -4.06 -6.40
N LEU A 103 18.23 -3.19 -6.65
CA LEU A 103 18.10 -2.48 -7.92
C LEU A 103 18.87 -1.17 -7.76
N GLY A 104 20.12 -1.13 -8.25
CA GLY A 104 20.85 0.14 -8.34
C GLY A 104 20.01 1.17 -9.11
N ASP A 105 20.09 2.43 -8.67
CA ASP A 105 19.36 3.56 -9.25
C ASP A 105 19.68 3.78 -10.73
#